data_AF-A0A963M9F1-F1
#
_entry.id   AF-A0A963M9F1-F1
#
_cell.length_a   1.000
_cell.length_b   1.000
_cell.length_c   1.000
_cell.angle_alpha   90.00
_cell.angle_beta   90.00
_cell.angle_gamma   90.00
#
_symmetry.space_group_name_H-M   'P 1'
#
loop_
_entity.id
_entity.type
_entity.pdbx_description
1 polymer ?
#
loop_
_entity_poly.entity_id
_entity_poly.type
_entity_poly.pdbx_seq_one_letter_code
_entity_poly.pdbx_strand_id
1 'polypeptide(L)'
;RRYTKIWEMACLAGFLTGREVARRMVARAGEGPKGSIIFTGATASVRGSARFAAFAGAKHALRALAQSMARELGPLGIHVAHVIIDGAIDTAFIRDNFPERYALKDHDGILNPDHIADQYWMLHRQPRDAWTHELDLRPWIEKF
;
A
#
# COMPACT_ATOMS: atom_id res chain seq x y z
N ARG A 1 6.07 19.83 -14.34
CA ARG A 1 4.77 19.20 -14.69
C ARG A 1 4.71 17.70 -14.33
N ARG A 2 5.68 16.84 -14.72
CA ARG A 2 5.64 15.39 -14.38
C ARG A 2 5.67 15.09 -12.86
N TYR A 3 6.47 15.82 -12.07
CA TYR A 3 6.57 15.59 -10.62
C TYR A 3 5.23 15.77 -9.90
N THR A 4 4.60 16.94 -10.07
CA THR A 4 3.31 17.27 -9.46
C THR A 4 2.23 16.27 -9.82
N LYS A 5 2.12 15.88 -11.10
CA LYS A 5 1.10 14.92 -11.54
C LYS A 5 1.25 13.55 -10.87
N ILE A 6 2.49 13.06 -10.73
CA ILE A 6 2.76 11.80 -10.03
C ILE A 6 2.41 11.93 -8.55
N TRP A 7 2.76 13.04 -7.90
CA TRP A 7 2.39 13.29 -6.51
C TRP A 7 0.87 13.39 -6.31
N GLU A 8 0.15 14.07 -7.21
CA GLU A 8 -1.31 14.14 -7.18
C GLU A 8 -1.93 12.73 -7.23
N MET A 9 -1.44 11.89 -8.14
CA MET A 9 -1.97 10.54 -8.34
C MET A 9 -1.60 9.58 -7.20
N ALA A 10 -0.35 9.61 -6.72
CA ALA A 10 0.16 8.61 -5.78
C ALA A 10 0.06 9.03 -4.30
N CYS A 11 -0.06 10.32 -4.00
CA CYS A 11 -0.16 10.84 -2.63
C CYS A 11 -1.47 11.58 -2.38
N LEU A 12 -1.78 12.62 -3.16
CA LEU A 12 -2.97 13.45 -2.89
C LEU A 12 -4.26 12.64 -3.03
N ALA A 13 -4.38 11.78 -4.04
CA ALA A 13 -5.53 10.90 -4.20
C ALA A 13 -5.71 9.98 -2.98
N GLY A 14 -4.61 9.47 -2.42
CA GLY A 14 -4.61 8.69 -1.18
C GLY A 14 -5.13 9.51 0.01
N PHE A 15 -4.63 10.73 0.19
CA PHE A 15 -5.13 11.66 1.22
C PHE A 15 -6.62 11.94 1.08
N LEU A 16 -7.09 12.31 -0.10
CA LEU A 16 -8.50 12.65 -0.32
C LEU A 16 -9.40 11.44 -0.05
N THR A 17 -9.03 10.27 -0.55
CA THR A 17 -9.78 9.02 -0.32
C THR A 17 -9.80 8.68 1.17
N GLY A 18 -8.63 8.69 1.82
CA GLY A 18 -8.50 8.41 3.25
C GLY A 18 -9.34 9.36 4.10
N ARG A 19 -9.30 10.67 3.82
CA ARG A 19 -10.07 11.70 4.53
C ARG A 19 -11.57 11.46 4.43
N GLU A 20 -12.09 11.26 3.22
CA GLU A 20 -13.54 11.12 3.00
C GLU A 20 -14.08 9.80 3.55
N VAL A 21 -13.30 8.72 3.48
CA VAL A 21 -13.68 7.43 4.05
C VAL A 21 -13.61 7.49 5.58
N ALA A 22 -12.54 8.05 6.15
CA ALA A 22 -12.39 8.19 7.60
C ALA A 22 -13.56 8.97 8.23
N ARG A 23 -13.98 10.08 7.62
CA ARG A 23 -15.16 10.86 8.07
C ARG A 23 -16.40 9.99 8.24
N ARG A 24 -16.69 9.13 7.25
CA ARG A 24 -17.84 8.23 7.31
C ARG A 24 -17.65 7.09 8.31
N MET A 25 -16.44 6.53 8.41
CA MET A 25 -16.16 5.43 9.32
C MET A 25 -16.25 5.86 10.78
N VAL A 26 -15.71 7.03 11.14
CA VAL A 26 -15.79 7.58 12.51
C VAL A 26 -17.25 7.75 12.96
N ALA A 27 -18.11 8.20 12.05
CA ALA A 27 -19.54 8.43 12.30
C ALA A 27 -20.39 7.15 12.42
N ARG A 28 -19.83 5.95 12.17
CA ARG A 28 -20.57 4.68 12.34
C ARG A 28 -20.95 4.50 13.81
N ALA A 29 -22.20 4.11 14.05
CA ALA A 29 -22.71 3.77 15.38
C ALA A 29 -22.18 2.40 15.85
N GLY A 30 -22.20 2.17 17.15
CA GLY A 30 -21.75 0.93 17.79
C GLY A 30 -20.36 1.02 18.42
N GLU A 31 -20.08 0.07 19.31
CA GLU A 31 -18.78 -0.11 19.96
C GLU A 31 -17.91 -1.09 19.15
N GLY A 32 -16.59 -0.89 19.16
CA GLY A 32 -15.63 -1.79 18.51
C GLY A 32 -15.09 -1.30 17.16
N PRO A 33 -14.46 -2.20 16.37
CA PRO A 33 -13.84 -1.86 15.09
C PRO A 33 -14.84 -1.27 14.08
N LYS A 34 -14.48 -0.13 13.52
CA LYS A 34 -15.27 0.61 12.50
C LYS A 34 -14.77 0.35 11.08
N GLY A 35 -13.81 -0.56 10.90
CA GLY A 35 -13.30 -1.06 9.62
C GLY A 35 -11.82 -0.72 9.38
N SER A 36 -11.36 -0.91 8.15
CA SER A 36 -9.95 -0.72 7.77
C SER A 36 -9.77 0.26 6.60
N ILE A 37 -8.65 0.98 6.60
CA ILE A 37 -8.15 1.79 5.47
C ILE A 37 -6.74 1.27 5.15
N ILE A 38 -6.56 0.70 3.95
CA ILE A 38 -5.30 0.08 3.55
C ILE A 38 -4.69 0.86 2.39
N PHE A 39 -3.48 1.39 2.58
CA PHE A 39 -2.73 2.11 1.56
C PHE A 39 -1.71 1.21 0.89
N THR A 40 -1.76 1.14 -0.45
CA THR A 40 -0.77 0.39 -1.23
C THR A 40 0.49 1.22 -1.47
N GLY A 41 1.58 0.82 -0.84
CA GLY A 41 2.93 1.31 -1.03
C GLY A 41 3.64 0.69 -2.24
N ALA A 42 4.96 0.83 -2.27
CA ALA A 42 5.87 0.18 -3.22
C ALA A 42 7.28 0.16 -2.61
N THR A 43 8.27 -0.47 -3.26
CA THR A 43 9.71 -0.30 -2.94
C THR A 43 10.08 1.18 -2.74
N ALA A 44 9.47 2.03 -3.57
CA ALA A 44 9.69 3.48 -3.56
C ALA A 44 9.17 4.19 -2.30
N SER A 45 8.41 3.50 -1.43
CA SER A 45 7.99 4.00 -0.11
C SER A 45 9.12 4.00 0.93
N VAL A 46 10.20 3.24 0.70
CA VAL A 46 11.32 3.09 1.63
C VAL A 46 12.68 3.39 1.00
N ARG A 47 12.80 3.37 -0.33
CA ARG A 47 14.06 3.60 -1.04
C ARG A 47 13.86 4.39 -2.33
N GLY A 48 14.70 5.40 -2.56
CA GLY A 48 14.76 6.13 -3.82
C GLY A 48 15.55 5.39 -4.91
N SER A 49 15.38 5.77 -6.17
CA SER A 49 16.20 5.27 -7.29
C SER A 49 16.38 6.36 -8.34
N ALA A 50 17.49 6.29 -9.09
CA ALA A 50 17.77 7.21 -10.18
C ALA A 50 16.58 7.26 -11.15
N ARG A 51 16.14 8.47 -11.53
CA ARG A 51 14.97 8.73 -12.40
C ARG A 51 13.59 8.46 -11.77
N PHE A 52 13.51 8.06 -10.50
CA PHE A 52 12.25 7.81 -9.78
C PHE A 52 11.89 8.86 -8.71
N ALA A 53 12.57 10.00 -8.65
CA ALA A 53 12.40 11.00 -7.58
C ALA A 53 10.94 11.41 -7.33
N ALA A 54 10.15 11.62 -8.39
CA ALA A 54 8.73 11.96 -8.27
C ALA A 54 7.89 10.84 -7.65
N PHE A 55 8.13 9.60 -8.06
CA PHE A 55 7.39 8.44 -7.55
C PHE A 55 7.80 8.11 -6.13
N ALA A 56 9.10 8.12 -5.83
CA ALA A 56 9.64 7.89 -4.50
C ALA A 56 9.16 8.94 -3.50
N GLY A 57 9.23 10.24 -3.86
CA GLY A 57 8.72 11.32 -3.02
C GLY A 57 7.23 11.16 -2.71
N ALA A 58 6.42 10.82 -3.72
CA ALA A 58 4.99 10.59 -3.52
C ALA A 58 4.70 9.36 -2.64
N LYS A 59 5.44 8.25 -2.79
CA LYS A 59 5.25 7.03 -2.00
C LYS A 59 5.74 7.17 -0.56
N HIS A 60 6.83 7.91 -0.31
CA HIS A 60 7.23 8.27 1.04
C HIS A 60 6.18 9.16 1.72
N ALA A 61 5.63 10.14 1.00
CA ALA A 61 4.57 10.99 1.52
C ALA A 61 3.29 10.20 1.84
N LEU A 62 2.90 9.23 0.98
CA LEU A 62 1.79 8.32 1.23
C LEU A 62 2.02 7.45 2.48
N ARG A 63 3.23 6.92 2.65
CA ARG A 63 3.61 6.15 3.85
C ARG A 63 3.52 6.99 5.12
N ALA A 64 4.04 8.22 5.09
CA ALA A 64 3.94 9.15 6.22
C ALA A 64 2.48 9.51 6.54
N LEU A 65 1.65 9.72 5.51
CA LEU A 65 0.21 9.93 5.68
C LEU A 65 -0.45 8.73 6.39
N ALA A 66 -0.19 7.51 5.94
CA ALA A 66 -0.75 6.30 6.54
C ALA A 66 -0.35 6.17 8.02
N GLN A 67 0.90 6.51 8.36
CA GLN A 67 1.40 6.56 9.72
C GLN A 67 0.67 7.56 10.61
N SER A 68 0.40 8.78 10.11
CA SER A 68 -0.37 9.80 10.82
C SER A 68 -1.82 9.36 11.02
N MET A 69 -2.47 8.90 9.94
CA MET A 69 -3.85 8.42 9.99
C MET A 69 -4.02 7.24 10.95
N ALA A 70 -3.06 6.32 11.03
CA ALA A 70 -3.11 5.20 11.98
C ALA A 70 -3.13 5.69 13.44
N ARG A 71 -2.34 6.70 13.77
CA ARG A 71 -2.26 7.28 15.12
C ARG A 71 -3.51 8.06 15.49
N GLU A 72 -4.09 8.78 14.52
CA GLU A 72 -5.29 9.59 14.72
C GLU A 72 -6.57 8.73 14.78
N LEU A 73 -6.67 7.72 13.91
CA LEU A 73 -7.91 6.97 13.69
C LEU A 73 -7.96 5.63 14.43
N GLY A 74 -6.81 5.07 14.83
CA GLY A 74 -6.74 3.85 15.64
C GLY A 74 -7.57 3.93 16.93
N PRO A 75 -7.44 4.98 17.76
CA PRO A 75 -8.28 5.18 18.94
C PRO A 75 -9.78 5.32 18.64
N LEU A 76 -10.14 5.69 17.42
CA LEU A 76 -11.51 5.81 16.94
C LEU A 76 -12.06 4.49 16.35
N GLY A 77 -11.30 3.39 16.47
CA GLY A 77 -11.68 2.07 16.03
C GLY A 77 -11.41 1.79 14.55
N ILE A 78 -10.56 2.57 13.87
CA ILE A 78 -10.24 2.36 12.44
C ILE A 78 -8.83 1.82 12.31
N HIS A 79 -8.71 0.65 11.68
CA HIS A 79 -7.42 0.05 11.36
C HIS A 79 -6.81 0.71 10.13
N VAL A 80 -5.66 1.35 10.25
CA VAL A 80 -4.94 1.92 9.10
C VAL A 80 -3.64 1.17 8.88
N ALA A 81 -3.51 0.55 7.70
CA ALA A 81 -2.35 -0.22 7.31
C ALA A 81 -1.72 0.32 6.02
N HIS A 82 -0.42 0.10 5.86
CA HIS A 82 0.36 0.41 4.67
C HIS A 82 1.03 -0.88 4.17
N VAL A 83 0.67 -1.33 2.96
CA VAL A 83 1.22 -2.56 2.36
C VAL A 83 2.25 -2.19 1.31
N ILE A 84 3.51 -2.48 1.59
CA ILE A 84 4.61 -2.32 0.65
C ILE A 84 4.59 -3.52 -0.30
N ILE A 85 4.31 -3.26 -1.57
CA ILE A 85 4.50 -4.25 -2.64
C ILE A 85 5.88 -4.01 -3.22
N ASP A 86 6.87 -4.74 -2.73
CA ASP A 86 8.28 -4.63 -3.11
C ASP A 86 8.60 -5.66 -4.20
N GLY A 87 7.98 -5.48 -5.36
CA GLY A 87 8.13 -6.39 -6.49
C GLY A 87 7.20 -6.06 -7.66
N ALA A 88 7.47 -6.69 -8.81
CA ALA A 88 6.53 -6.67 -9.91
C ALA A 88 5.33 -7.58 -9.60
N ILE A 89 4.13 -7.21 -10.06
CA ILE A 89 2.90 -8.00 -9.88
C ILE A 89 2.53 -8.65 -11.21
N ASP A 90 2.15 -9.93 -11.18
CA ASP A 90 1.64 -10.66 -12.34
C ASP A 90 0.38 -9.99 -12.91
N THR A 91 0.60 -9.12 -13.90
CA THR A 91 -0.42 -8.29 -14.54
C THR A 91 -0.08 -8.14 -16.01
N ALA A 92 -1.09 -7.86 -16.84
CA ALA A 92 -0.88 -7.54 -18.26
C ALA A 92 0.12 -6.38 -18.44
N PHE A 93 0.08 -5.37 -17.56
CA PHE A 93 1.03 -4.26 -17.60
C PHE A 93 2.49 -4.73 -17.46
N ILE A 94 2.80 -5.59 -16.49
CA ILE A 94 4.16 -6.13 -16.32
C ILE A 94 4.53 -7.06 -17.48
N ARG A 95 3.61 -7.93 -17.91
CA ARG A 95 3.84 -8.85 -19.03
C ARG A 95 4.20 -8.11 -20.32
N ASP A 96 3.44 -7.06 -20.65
CA ASP A 96 3.53 -6.41 -21.95
C ASP A 96 4.62 -5.32 -21.99
N ASN A 97 4.95 -4.70 -20.85
CA ASN A 97 5.94 -3.60 -20.79
C ASN A 97 7.30 -4.02 -20.22
N PHE A 98 7.37 -5.14 -19.49
CA PHE A 98 8.60 -5.63 -18.84
C PHE A 98 8.77 -7.14 -19.03
N PRO A 99 8.84 -7.64 -20.28
CA PRO A 99 8.85 -9.07 -20.59
C PRO A 99 10.01 -9.82 -19.93
N GLU A 100 11.19 -9.21 -19.82
CA GLU A 100 12.34 -9.79 -19.10
C GLU A 100 12.06 -10.01 -17.61
N ARG A 101 11.34 -9.08 -16.97
CA ARG A 101 10.92 -9.23 -15.57
C ARG A 101 9.81 -10.28 -15.45
N TYR A 102 8.89 -10.30 -16.42
CA TYR A 102 7.78 -11.25 -16.44
C TYR A 102 8.26 -12.69 -16.64
N ALA A 103 9.34 -12.91 -17.39
CA ALA A 103 9.96 -14.22 -17.55
C ALA A 103 10.44 -14.84 -16.22
N LEU A 104 10.65 -14.02 -15.17
CA LEU A 104 10.97 -14.52 -13.84
C LEU A 104 9.76 -15.12 -13.09
N LYS A 105 8.54 -14.99 -13.63
CA LYS A 105 7.31 -15.51 -13.01
C LYS A 105 7.39 -17.01 -12.73
N ASP A 106 7.88 -17.79 -13.69
CA ASP A 106 7.98 -19.26 -13.58
C ASP A 106 9.05 -19.71 -12.57
N HIS A 107 9.77 -18.74 -11.99
CA HIS A 107 10.79 -18.93 -10.96
C HIS A 107 10.47 -18.09 -9.71
N ASP A 108 9.20 -17.80 -9.42
CA ASP A 108 8.73 -17.06 -8.23
C ASP A 108 9.32 -15.64 -8.10
N GLY A 109 9.65 -15.00 -9.24
CA GLY A 109 10.28 -13.69 -9.31
C GLY A 109 9.36 -12.49 -9.43
N ILE A 110 8.05 -12.73 -9.49
CA ILE A 110 7.01 -11.69 -9.42
C ILE A 110 5.90 -12.14 -8.49
N LEU A 111 5.18 -11.19 -7.90
CA LEU A 111 4.11 -11.45 -6.94
C LEU A 111 2.80 -11.82 -7.65
N ASN A 112 2.13 -12.86 -7.14
CA ASN A 112 0.80 -13.24 -7.56
C ASN A 112 -0.26 -12.29 -6.94
N PRO A 113 -1.15 -11.67 -7.73
CA PRO A 113 -2.20 -10.77 -7.21
C PRO A 113 -3.16 -11.43 -6.22
N ASP A 114 -3.48 -12.72 -6.36
CA ASP A 114 -4.38 -13.42 -5.43
C ASP A 114 -3.72 -13.56 -4.05
N HIS A 115 -2.42 -13.90 -4.02
CA HIS A 115 -1.67 -13.97 -2.77
C HIS A 115 -1.53 -12.60 -2.12
N ILE A 116 -1.40 -11.51 -2.90
CA ILE A 116 -1.45 -10.15 -2.38
C ILE A 116 -2.84 -9.87 -1.76
N ALA A 117 -3.92 -10.23 -2.46
CA ALA A 117 -5.28 -10.01 -1.98
C ALA A 117 -5.55 -10.73 -0.64
N ASP A 118 -5.04 -11.94 -0.47
CA ASP A 118 -5.12 -12.68 0.81
C ASP A 118 -4.50 -11.89 1.96
N GLN A 119 -3.40 -11.17 1.72
CA GLN A 119 -2.78 -10.32 2.74
C GLN A 119 -3.63 -9.11 3.11
N TYR A 120 -4.31 -8.50 2.13
CA TYR A 120 -5.24 -7.40 2.39
C TYR A 120 -6.46 -7.89 3.18
N TRP A 121 -6.96 -9.08 2.85
CA TRP A 121 -8.06 -9.71 3.58
C TRP A 121 -7.64 -10.05 5.01
N MET A 122 -6.45 -10.62 5.19
CA MET A 122 -5.87 -10.92 6.50
C MET A 122 -5.80 -9.65 7.36
N LEU A 123 -5.23 -8.56 6.85
CA LEU A 123 -5.16 -7.28 7.55
C LEU A 123 -6.55 -6.79 7.97
N HIS A 124 -7.53 -6.83 7.06
CA HIS A 124 -8.90 -6.40 7.35
C HIS A 124 -9.57 -7.23 8.47
N ARG A 125 -9.20 -8.52 8.56
CA ARG A 125 -9.75 -9.48 9.51
C ARG A 125 -9.06 -9.50 10.88
N GLN A 126 -7.96 -8.75 11.07
CA GLN A 126 -7.19 -8.78 12.32
C GLN A 126 -8.02 -8.31 13.53
N PRO A 127 -7.87 -8.97 14.69
CA PRO A 127 -8.44 -8.47 15.93
C PRO A 127 -7.74 -7.16 16.34
N ARG A 128 -8.47 -6.30 17.05
CA ARG A 128 -8.03 -4.92 17.38
C ARG A 128 -6.78 -4.84 18.27
N ASP A 129 -6.48 -5.91 18.99
CA ASP A 129 -5.31 -6.04 19.87
C ASP A 129 -4.03 -6.43 19.10
N ALA A 130 -4.13 -6.75 17.81
CA ALA A 130 -3.02 -7.18 16.97
C ALA A 130 -3.03 -6.54 15.57
N TRP A 131 -3.47 -5.28 15.46
CA TRP A 131 -3.44 -4.55 14.19
C TRP A 131 -2.01 -4.27 13.70
N THR A 132 -1.68 -4.84 12.55
CA THR A 132 -0.46 -4.57 11.81
C THR A 132 -0.56 -3.21 11.13
N HIS A 133 0.45 -2.36 11.33
CA HIS A 133 0.53 -1.08 10.63
C HIS A 133 1.21 -1.19 9.26
N GLU A 134 2.28 -1.97 9.13
CA GLU A 134 3.04 -2.07 7.89
C GLU A 134 3.34 -3.54 7.57
N LEU A 135 3.12 -3.92 6.31
CA LEU A 135 3.38 -5.27 5.79
C LEU A 135 4.18 -5.13 4.49
N ASP A 136 5.23 -5.93 4.34
CA ASP A 136 6.14 -5.90 3.19
C ASP A 136 6.07 -7.22 2.43
N LEU A 137 5.68 -7.16 1.16
CA LEU A 137 5.47 -8.31 0.27
C LEU A 137 6.51 -8.29 -0.84
N ARG A 138 7.27 -9.38 -0.95
CA ARG A 138 8.42 -9.51 -1.85
C ARG A 138 8.37 -10.84 -2.62
N PRO A 139 8.85 -10.89 -3.86
CA PRO A 139 9.11 -12.13 -4.57
C PRO A 139 10.15 -12.99 -3.83
N TRP A 140 10.08 -14.31 -4.01
CA TRP A 140 10.97 -15.27 -3.34
C TRP A 140 12.45 -15.07 -3.70
N ILE A 141 12.75 -14.75 -4.97
CA ILE A 141 14.12 -14.69 -5.48
C ILE A 141 14.85 -13.35 -5.23
N GLU A 142 14.24 -12.42 -4.49
CA GLU A 142 14.91 -11.16 -4.16
C GLU A 142 16.18 -11.43 -3.32
N LYS A 143 17.27 -10.73 -3.64
CA LYS A 143 18.55 -10.82 -2.91
C LYS A 143 18.71 -9.62 -1.97
N PHE A 144 19.10 -9.91 -0.73
CA PHE A 144 19.35 -8.94 0.34
C PHE A 144 20.73 -8.25 0.21
#